data_AF-A0A016SQH4-F1
#
_entry.id   AF-A0A016SQH4-F1
#
_cell.length_a   1.000
_cell.length_b   1.000
_cell.length_c   1.000
_cell.angle_alpha   90.00
_cell.angle_beta   90.00
_cell.angle_gamma   90.00
#
_symmetry.space_group_name_H-M   'P 1'
#
loop_
_entity.id
_entity.type
_entity.pdbx_description
1 polymer ?
#
loop_
_entity_poly.entity_id
_entity_poly.type
_entity_poly.pdbx_seq_one_letter_code
_entity_poly.pdbx_strand_id
1 'polypeptide(L)'
;MHGHGSSSTKCDLNDLPNSRKYVKMICMGGIVTPGYIASTIADRHCDIIRGDVVVRNWRGDATPLQHLMTIRKIKGVLHIIDNEELKDLCFLSGLKEIQADSKEQRAALVISNNTALEELLLISLTRLESPALVTVVIKNNPKLFVDVEEMYEVAGGQNRTTLVLANIARDGYDWEDSVPLFAKISVGVTLVVALVLTVLWCTYGTRWKKFSGLSTAIPPTPSKKTRVPKR
;
A
#
# COMPACT_ATOMS: atom_id res chain seq x y z
N MET A 1 24.40 -29.58 -17.99
CA MET A 1 24.27 -28.34 -17.20
C MET A 1 22.94 -28.39 -16.48
N HIS A 2 22.92 -28.88 -15.25
CA HIS A 2 21.70 -28.96 -14.45
C HIS A 2 21.51 -27.65 -13.71
N GLY A 3 20.46 -26.90 -14.08
CA GLY A 3 20.01 -25.74 -13.34
C GLY A 3 19.36 -26.19 -12.04
N HIS A 4 20.01 -25.92 -10.91
CA HIS A 4 19.35 -25.96 -9.62
C HIS A 4 18.41 -24.77 -9.52
N GLY A 5 17.11 -25.02 -9.68
CA GLY A 5 16.08 -24.08 -9.28
C GLY A 5 16.14 -23.92 -7.76
N SER A 6 16.62 -22.77 -7.31
CA SER A 6 16.55 -22.34 -5.91
C SER A 6 15.08 -22.07 -5.59
N SER A 7 14.37 -23.12 -5.19
CA SER A 7 13.02 -23.04 -4.66
C SER A 7 13.05 -22.18 -3.41
N SER A 8 12.57 -20.94 -3.52
CA SER A 8 12.36 -20.04 -2.39
C SER A 8 11.40 -20.71 -1.41
N THR A 9 11.94 -21.32 -0.36
CA THR A 9 11.17 -21.82 0.77
C THR A 9 10.57 -20.61 1.48
N LYS A 10 9.32 -20.33 1.11
CA LYS A 10 8.33 -19.54 1.85
C LYS A 10 8.51 -19.80 3.35
N CYS A 11 8.53 -18.77 4.20
CA CYS A 11 8.89 -18.92 5.61
C CYS A 11 7.99 -19.98 6.31
N ASP A 12 8.42 -21.24 6.33
CA ASP A 12 7.63 -22.35 6.85
C ASP A 12 7.63 -22.26 8.37
N LEU A 13 6.50 -21.84 8.93
CA LEU A 13 6.25 -21.58 10.35
C LEU A 13 6.17 -22.88 11.19
N ASN A 14 6.85 -23.95 10.78
CA ASN A 14 6.71 -25.27 11.39
C ASN A 14 7.73 -25.58 12.51
N ASP A 15 8.72 -24.71 12.74
CA ASP A 15 9.76 -24.90 13.76
C ASP A 15 9.63 -23.92 14.94
N LEU A 16 8.43 -23.77 15.50
CA LEU A 16 8.26 -23.02 16.75
C LEU A 16 8.51 -23.95 17.96
N PRO A 17 9.55 -23.70 18.79
CA PRO A 17 9.90 -24.59 19.90
C PRO A 17 8.81 -24.67 20.97
N ASN A 18 8.56 -25.91 21.41
CA ASN A 18 7.53 -26.33 22.36
C ASN A 18 7.61 -25.60 23.71
N SER A 19 6.43 -25.23 24.23
CA SER A 19 6.11 -24.48 25.45
C SER A 19 6.69 -25.10 26.74
N ARG A 20 8.00 -24.92 26.97
CA ARG A 20 8.56 -24.93 28.33
C ARG A 20 8.59 -23.49 28.85
N LYS A 21 8.42 -23.33 30.16
CA LYS A 21 8.40 -22.07 30.91
C LYS A 21 9.66 -21.23 30.58
N TYR A 22 9.55 -20.43 29.53
CA TYR A 22 10.67 -19.73 28.90
C TYR A 22 10.95 -18.45 29.68
N VAL A 23 12.17 -18.30 30.19
CA VAL A 23 12.60 -17.05 30.82
C VAL A 23 12.84 -16.04 29.71
N LYS A 24 12.02 -15.00 29.68
CA LYS A 24 12.05 -13.99 28.62
C LYS A 24 13.38 -13.24 28.65
N MET A 25 14.26 -13.54 27.69
CA MET A 25 15.57 -12.91 27.60
C MET A 25 15.48 -11.55 26.92
N ILE A 26 16.15 -10.56 27.51
CA ILE A 26 16.16 -9.18 27.05
C ILE A 26 17.57 -8.81 26.60
N CYS A 27 17.69 -8.31 25.37
CA CYS A 27 18.95 -7.79 24.82
C CYS A 27 18.84 -6.31 24.49
N MET A 28 19.99 -5.69 24.28
CA MET A 28 20.08 -4.29 23.86
C MET A 28 20.02 -4.20 22.34
N GLY A 29 19.33 -3.19 21.83
CA GLY A 29 19.27 -2.88 20.41
C GLY A 29 20.59 -2.32 19.88
N GLY A 30 20.68 -2.23 18.57
CA GLY A 30 21.86 -1.76 17.87
C GLY A 30 21.78 -2.00 16.37
N ILE A 31 22.91 -1.74 15.70
CA ILE A 31 23.09 -2.05 14.28
C ILE A 31 23.33 -3.55 14.14
N VAL A 32 22.50 -4.20 13.34
CA VAL A 32 22.59 -5.63 13.06
C VAL A 32 23.78 -5.87 12.15
N THR A 33 24.82 -6.42 12.73
CA THR A 33 26.04 -6.90 12.06
C THR A 33 26.24 -8.38 12.41
N PRO A 34 27.06 -9.14 11.65
CA PRO A 34 27.38 -10.51 12.03
C PRO A 34 27.91 -10.64 13.48
N GLY A 35 28.75 -9.68 13.91
CA GLY A 35 29.26 -9.63 15.28
C GLY A 35 28.18 -9.35 16.34
N TYR A 36 27.23 -8.46 16.05
CA TYR A 36 26.07 -8.21 16.93
C TYR A 36 25.22 -9.48 17.06
N ILE A 37 24.93 -10.15 15.95
CA ILE A 37 24.12 -11.38 15.95
C ILE A 37 24.78 -12.45 16.80
N ALA A 38 26.07 -12.75 16.56
CA ALA A 38 26.81 -13.76 17.31
C ALA A 38 26.80 -13.46 18.82
N SER A 39 27.22 -12.25 19.20
CA SER A 39 27.42 -11.89 20.61
C SER A 39 26.13 -11.62 21.41
N THR A 40 25.06 -11.17 20.73
CA THR A 40 23.86 -10.64 21.38
C THR A 40 22.63 -11.50 21.16
N ILE A 41 22.50 -12.14 19.99
CA ILE A 41 21.27 -12.84 19.60
C ILE A 41 21.46 -14.36 19.67
N ALA A 42 22.44 -14.90 18.93
CA ALA A 42 22.65 -16.33 18.78
C ALA A 42 22.96 -17.03 20.11
N ASP A 43 23.88 -16.47 20.90
CA ASP A 43 24.31 -17.07 22.17
C ASP A 43 23.32 -16.87 23.32
N ARG A 44 22.37 -15.94 23.19
CA ARG A 44 21.48 -15.50 24.30
C ARG A 44 20.01 -15.85 24.10
N HIS A 45 19.63 -16.39 22.94
CA HIS A 45 18.25 -16.68 22.55
C HIS A 45 17.28 -15.53 22.87
N CYS A 46 17.55 -14.38 22.26
CA CYS A 46 16.88 -13.13 22.59
C CYS A 46 15.40 -13.10 22.19
N ASP A 47 14.51 -12.85 23.15
CA ASP A 47 13.07 -12.67 22.86
C ASP A 47 12.67 -11.21 22.70
N ILE A 48 13.24 -10.33 23.54
CA ILE A 48 12.94 -8.90 23.55
C ILE A 48 14.21 -8.11 23.28
N ILE A 49 14.13 -7.18 22.34
CA ILE A 49 15.16 -6.16 22.19
C ILE A 49 14.70 -4.85 22.83
N ARG A 50 15.54 -4.23 23.65
CA ARG A 50 15.37 -2.87 24.19
C ARG A 50 16.25 -1.90 23.44
N GLY A 51 15.63 -0.92 22.80
CA GLY A 51 16.27 0.01 21.88
C GLY A 51 15.98 -0.36 20.43
N ASP A 52 16.57 0.42 19.53
CA ASP A 52 16.30 0.31 18.10
C ASP A 52 17.05 -0.87 17.49
N VAL A 53 16.44 -1.50 16.49
CA VAL A 53 17.08 -2.56 15.69
C VAL A 53 17.29 -1.99 14.30
N VAL A 54 18.55 -1.91 13.86
CA VAL A 54 18.90 -1.27 12.59
C VAL A 54 19.59 -2.28 11.68
N VAL A 55 18.85 -2.81 10.69
CA VAL A 55 19.41 -3.57 9.57
C VAL A 55 19.70 -2.57 8.45
N ARG A 56 20.99 -2.26 8.27
CA ARG A 56 21.41 -1.30 7.25
C ARG A 56 22.62 -1.76 6.47
N ASN A 57 22.69 -1.38 5.19
CA ASN A 57 23.81 -1.71 4.31
C ASN A 57 24.19 -3.21 4.36
N TRP A 58 23.22 -4.10 4.59
CA TRP A 58 23.47 -5.53 4.60
C TRP A 58 23.79 -5.99 3.19
N ARG A 59 24.91 -6.70 3.05
CA ARG A 59 25.43 -7.22 1.79
C ARG A 59 25.84 -8.68 2.01
N GLY A 60 25.60 -9.51 1.00
CA GLY A 60 25.92 -10.93 1.03
C GLY A 60 24.88 -11.80 1.74
N ASP A 61 25.36 -12.87 2.36
CA ASP A 61 24.52 -13.94 2.90
C ASP A 61 23.61 -13.46 4.04
N ALA A 62 22.31 -13.75 3.92
CA ALA A 62 21.29 -13.46 4.93
C ALA A 62 21.16 -14.57 5.98
N THR A 63 21.86 -15.70 5.84
CA THR A 63 21.83 -16.82 6.80
C THR A 63 22.08 -16.40 8.25
N PRO A 64 23.03 -15.50 8.57
CA PRO A 64 23.20 -15.03 9.94
C PRO A 64 21.96 -14.32 10.50
N LEU A 65 21.18 -13.64 9.65
CA LEU A 65 19.97 -12.93 10.09
C LEU A 65 18.91 -13.89 10.63
N GLN A 66 18.92 -15.17 10.26
CA GLN A 66 17.94 -16.17 10.69
C GLN A 66 17.87 -16.32 12.22
N HIS A 67 18.94 -16.00 12.96
CA HIS A 67 18.91 -15.97 14.42
C HIS A 67 17.90 -14.96 14.99
N LEU A 68 17.54 -13.92 14.22
CA LEU A 68 16.54 -12.92 14.58
C LEU A 68 15.11 -13.47 14.62
N MET A 69 14.86 -14.67 14.06
CA MET A 69 13.53 -15.32 14.09
C MET A 69 13.03 -15.59 15.51
N THR A 70 13.95 -15.65 16.47
CA THR A 70 13.62 -15.84 17.90
C THR A 70 12.99 -14.60 18.53
N ILE A 71 13.25 -13.41 17.98
CA ILE A 71 12.80 -12.14 18.54
C ILE A 71 11.29 -12.02 18.40
N ARG A 72 10.62 -11.77 19.52
CA ARG A 72 9.16 -11.60 19.59
C ARG A 72 8.75 -10.15 19.74
N LYS A 73 9.59 -9.33 20.37
CA LYS A 73 9.24 -7.94 20.67
C LYS A 73 10.43 -7.01 20.54
N ILE A 74 10.22 -5.85 19.93
CA ILE A 74 11.17 -4.74 19.91
C ILE A 74 10.56 -3.59 20.70
N LYS A 75 11.28 -3.11 21.72
CA LYS A 75 10.97 -1.90 22.49
C LYS A 75 11.85 -0.77 22.00
N GLY A 76 11.54 -0.27 20.81
CA GLY A 76 12.29 0.71 20.03
C GLY A 76 11.73 0.76 18.62
N VAL A 77 12.52 1.31 17.70
CA VAL A 77 12.19 1.39 16.27
C VAL A 77 12.91 0.29 15.50
N LEU A 78 12.20 -0.37 14.57
CA LEU A 78 12.81 -1.25 13.59
C LEU A 78 13.12 -0.48 12.31
N HIS A 79 14.40 -0.42 11.96
CA HIS A 79 14.90 0.19 10.75
C HIS A 79 15.44 -0.87 9.79
N ILE A 80 14.85 -0.96 8.60
CA ILE A 80 15.35 -1.75 7.47
C ILE A 80 15.70 -0.77 6.36
N ILE A 81 16.95 -0.33 6.29
CA ILE A 81 17.33 0.81 5.44
C ILE A 81 18.57 0.53 4.58
N ASP A 82 18.57 1.05 3.36
CA ASP A 82 19.75 1.04 2.47
C ASP A 82 20.32 -0.39 2.24
N ASN A 83 19.47 -1.42 2.15
CA ASN A 83 19.92 -2.79 1.85
C ASN A 83 19.74 -3.09 0.36
N GLU A 84 20.86 -3.22 -0.36
CA GLU A 84 20.86 -3.39 -1.82
C GLU A 84 20.51 -4.82 -2.26
N GLU A 85 20.82 -5.82 -1.45
CA GLU A 85 20.72 -7.25 -1.82
C GLU A 85 19.66 -8.00 -1.01
N LEU A 86 19.08 -7.38 0.03
CA LEU A 86 18.11 -8.02 0.91
C LEU A 86 16.75 -8.16 0.21
N LYS A 87 16.32 -9.41 -0.03
CA LYS A 87 15.12 -9.72 -0.82
C LYS A 87 13.83 -9.81 -0.02
N ASP A 88 13.92 -10.34 1.20
CA ASP A 88 12.77 -10.58 2.08
C ASP A 88 13.17 -10.35 3.54
N LEU A 89 12.17 -10.28 4.42
CA LEU A 89 12.37 -10.20 5.87
C LEU A 89 11.89 -11.46 6.61
N CYS A 90 11.93 -12.65 5.98
CA CYS A 90 11.53 -13.91 6.63
C CYS A 90 12.26 -14.16 7.96
N PHE A 91 13.49 -13.64 8.09
CA PHE A 91 14.28 -13.72 9.32
C PHE A 91 13.67 -12.98 10.52
N LEU A 92 12.61 -12.17 10.31
CA LEU A 92 11.79 -11.53 11.35
C LEU A 92 10.40 -12.15 11.46
N SER A 93 10.14 -13.30 10.85
CA SER A 93 8.83 -13.99 10.89
C SER A 93 8.31 -14.29 12.30
N GLY A 94 9.19 -14.32 13.31
CA GLY A 94 8.80 -14.50 14.70
C GLY A 94 8.37 -13.22 15.44
N LEU A 95 8.60 -12.05 14.87
CA LEU A 95 8.34 -10.74 15.48
C LEU A 95 6.84 -10.49 15.60
N LYS A 96 6.37 -10.21 16.82
CA LYS A 96 4.94 -10.01 17.12
C LYS A 96 4.56 -8.57 17.42
N GLU A 97 5.48 -7.85 18.06
CA GLU A 97 5.22 -6.51 18.57
C GLU A 97 6.40 -5.57 18.35
N ILE A 98 6.14 -4.36 17.89
CA ILE A 98 7.09 -3.25 17.92
C ILE A 98 6.46 -2.10 18.70
N GLN A 99 7.19 -1.60 19.68
CA GLN A 99 6.75 -0.53 20.57
C GLN A 99 7.82 0.53 20.63
N ALA A 100 7.65 1.60 19.84
CA ALA A 100 8.53 2.76 19.89
C ALA A 100 8.39 3.47 21.25
N ASP A 101 9.48 4.08 21.72
CA ASP A 101 9.44 4.82 22.99
C ASP A 101 8.51 6.04 22.86
N SER A 102 7.59 6.15 23.82
CA SER A 102 6.67 7.26 24.02
C SER A 102 7.30 8.66 24.02
N LYS A 103 8.59 8.78 24.32
CA LYS A 103 9.27 10.07 24.45
C LYS A 103 9.61 10.73 23.12
N GLU A 104 9.70 9.93 22.05
CA GLU A 104 10.18 10.41 20.77
C GLU A 104 9.08 10.15 19.73
N GLN A 105 8.62 11.21 19.05
CA GLN A 105 7.58 11.14 18.02
C GLN A 105 8.12 10.47 16.75
N ARG A 106 8.55 9.21 16.86
CA ARG A 106 9.14 8.41 15.80
C ARG A 106 8.23 7.25 15.42
N ALA A 107 8.19 6.92 14.13
CA ALA A 107 7.55 5.71 13.64
C ALA A 107 8.11 4.46 14.34
N ALA A 108 7.29 3.42 14.49
CA ALA A 108 7.72 2.14 15.03
C ALA A 108 8.47 1.30 13.99
N LEU A 109 8.07 1.42 12.72
CA LEU A 109 8.64 0.66 11.60
C LEU A 109 9.07 1.62 10.48
N VAL A 110 10.33 1.52 10.07
CA VAL A 110 10.90 2.33 8.98
C VAL A 110 11.58 1.39 7.98
N ILE A 111 11.06 1.35 6.75
CA ILE A 111 11.62 0.55 5.65
C ILE A 111 11.91 1.47 4.48
N SER A 112 13.19 1.71 4.19
CA SER A 112 13.53 2.64 3.12
C SER A 112 14.77 2.33 2.31
N ASN A 113 14.74 2.67 1.02
CA ASN A 113 15.88 2.55 0.12
C ASN A 113 16.41 1.11 -0.02
N ASN A 114 15.54 0.10 0.04
CA ASN A 114 15.94 -1.28 -0.19
C ASN A 114 15.59 -1.65 -1.63
N THR A 115 16.61 -1.78 -2.49
CA THR A 115 16.42 -1.89 -3.95
C THR A 115 16.02 -3.30 -4.39
N ALA A 116 16.45 -4.34 -3.66
CA ALA A 116 16.10 -5.73 -3.93
C ALA A 116 14.95 -6.27 -3.08
N LEU A 117 14.44 -5.50 -2.12
CA LEU A 117 13.39 -5.96 -1.22
C LEU A 117 12.07 -6.13 -1.97
N GLU A 118 11.60 -7.36 -2.04
CA GLU A 118 10.42 -7.80 -2.79
C GLU A 118 9.22 -8.01 -1.86
N GLU A 119 9.43 -8.57 -0.66
CA GLU A 119 8.35 -8.91 0.27
C GLU A 119 8.71 -8.57 1.74
N LEU A 120 7.71 -8.20 2.54
CA LEU A 120 7.90 -7.92 3.97
C LEU A 120 7.79 -9.17 4.85
N LEU A 121 6.91 -10.11 4.55
CA LEU A 121 6.72 -11.38 5.27
C LEU A 121 6.79 -11.30 6.81
N LEU A 122 6.24 -10.23 7.40
CA LEU A 122 6.14 -10.04 8.86
C LEU A 122 4.90 -10.76 9.42
N ILE A 123 4.72 -12.04 9.06
CA ILE A 123 3.49 -12.82 9.25
C ILE A 123 3.01 -12.96 10.70
N SER A 124 3.90 -12.79 11.69
CA SER A 124 3.52 -12.83 13.11
C SER A 124 3.24 -11.46 13.70
N LEU A 125 3.42 -10.38 12.95
CA LEU A 125 3.35 -9.02 13.47
C LEU A 125 1.89 -8.61 13.69
N THR A 126 1.50 -8.55 14.96
CA THR A 126 0.11 -8.25 15.35
C THR A 126 -0.09 -6.84 15.91
N ARG A 127 0.99 -6.14 16.29
CA ARG A 127 0.88 -4.86 16.97
C ARG A 127 2.07 -3.95 16.69
N LEU A 128 1.76 -2.74 16.23
CA LEU A 128 2.71 -1.63 16.13
C LEU A 128 2.23 -0.47 17.00
N GLU A 129 3.07 -0.05 17.94
CA GLU A 129 2.79 1.09 18.81
C GLU A 129 3.83 2.19 18.63
N SER A 130 3.34 3.40 18.43
CA SER A 130 4.17 4.59 18.39
C SER A 130 3.36 5.81 18.86
N PRO A 131 3.97 6.73 19.62
CA PRO A 131 3.35 8.02 19.95
C PRO A 131 3.25 8.96 18.73
N ALA A 132 3.94 8.66 17.64
CA ALA A 132 3.90 9.46 16.43
C ALA A 132 2.54 9.37 15.73
N LEU A 133 2.22 10.41 14.95
CA LEU A 133 1.08 10.39 14.02
C LEU A 133 1.25 9.28 12.99
N VAL A 134 2.47 9.12 12.47
CA VAL A 134 2.82 8.08 11.50
C VAL A 134 3.59 6.96 12.22
N THR A 135 2.99 5.78 12.29
CA THR A 135 3.54 4.57 12.92
C THR A 135 4.42 3.76 11.98
N VAL A 136 4.11 3.76 10.68
CA VAL A 136 4.82 3.00 9.65
C VAL A 136 5.25 3.92 8.53
N VAL A 137 6.54 3.86 8.16
CA VAL A 137 7.12 4.60 7.04
C VAL A 137 7.76 3.61 6.08
N ILE A 138 7.21 3.49 4.87
CA ILE A 138 7.79 2.70 3.79
C ILE A 138 8.02 3.62 2.59
N LYS A 139 9.28 3.76 2.14
CA LYS A 139 9.62 4.66 1.03
C LYS A 139 10.78 4.13 0.19
N ASN A 140 10.78 4.40 -1.12
CA ASN A 140 11.91 4.10 -2.01
C ASN A 140 12.31 2.60 -2.03
N ASN A 141 11.35 1.68 -2.01
CA ASN A 141 11.59 0.25 -2.17
C ASN A 141 10.95 -0.20 -3.50
N PRO A 142 11.65 -0.10 -4.64
CA PRO A 142 11.03 -0.17 -5.97
C PRO A 142 10.43 -1.53 -6.34
N LYS A 143 10.90 -2.61 -5.70
CA LYS A 143 10.40 -3.97 -5.95
C LYS A 143 9.42 -4.47 -4.88
N LEU A 144 9.20 -3.67 -3.84
CA LEU A 144 8.48 -4.13 -2.66
C LEU A 144 6.99 -4.21 -2.94
N PHE A 145 6.44 -5.42 -2.82
CA PHE A 145 5.02 -5.69 -2.77
C PHE A 145 4.56 -5.73 -1.31
N VAL A 146 3.54 -4.94 -0.98
CA VAL A 146 2.98 -4.84 0.37
C VAL A 146 1.47 -5.00 0.28
N ASP A 147 0.91 -5.88 1.11
CA ASP A 147 -0.52 -5.87 1.43
C ASP A 147 -0.79 -4.65 2.34
N VAL A 148 -1.41 -3.63 1.75
CA VAL A 148 -1.56 -2.32 2.38
C VAL A 148 -2.61 -2.38 3.49
N GLU A 149 -3.66 -3.18 3.28
CA GLU A 149 -4.73 -3.44 4.22
C GLU A 149 -4.19 -4.09 5.50
N GLU A 150 -3.37 -5.14 5.36
CA GLU A 150 -2.72 -5.79 6.52
C GLU A 150 -1.89 -4.77 7.32
N MET A 151 -1.10 -3.94 6.64
CA MET A 151 -0.27 -2.93 7.31
C MET A 151 -1.11 -1.86 8.03
N TYR A 152 -2.27 -1.48 7.48
CA TYR A 152 -3.18 -0.54 8.13
C TYR A 152 -3.80 -1.11 9.39
N GLU A 153 -4.22 -2.38 9.38
CA GLU A 153 -4.77 -3.05 10.55
C GLU A 153 -3.75 -3.09 11.69
N VAL A 154 -2.53 -3.54 11.38
CA VAL A 154 -1.44 -3.67 12.36
C VAL A 154 -0.99 -2.31 12.91
N ALA A 155 -1.03 -1.24 12.10
CA ALA A 155 -0.65 0.12 12.50
C ALA A 155 -1.75 0.87 13.28
N GLY A 156 -2.96 0.28 13.42
CA GLY A 156 -4.11 0.93 14.08
C GLY A 156 -4.82 1.96 13.21
N GLY A 157 -4.77 1.80 11.88
CA GLY A 157 -5.55 2.55 10.90
C GLY A 157 -4.73 3.19 9.77
N GLN A 158 -5.42 3.53 8.68
CA GLN A 158 -4.82 4.09 7.46
C GLN A 158 -4.05 5.40 7.69
N ASN A 159 -4.59 6.31 8.50
CA ASN A 159 -3.96 7.61 8.80
C ASN A 159 -2.63 7.51 9.55
N ARG A 160 -2.27 6.31 10.03
CA ARG A 160 -1.04 6.04 10.77
C ARG A 160 0.06 5.42 9.90
N THR A 161 -0.17 5.27 8.60
CA THR A 161 0.76 4.60 7.69
C THR A 161 1.10 5.52 6.53
N THR A 162 2.39 5.76 6.28
CA THR A 162 2.88 6.50 5.11
C THR A 162 3.59 5.55 4.17
N LEU A 163 2.99 5.33 3.01
CA LEU A 163 3.53 4.49 1.95
C LEU A 163 3.86 5.39 0.74
N VAL A 164 5.15 5.57 0.50
CA VAL A 164 5.66 6.23 -0.72
C VAL A 164 6.29 5.13 -1.58
N LEU A 165 5.43 4.36 -2.24
CA LEU A 165 5.90 3.41 -3.25
C LEU A 165 6.34 4.20 -4.47
N ALA A 166 7.55 3.94 -4.95
CA ALA A 166 8.04 4.54 -6.18
C ALA A 166 7.16 4.02 -7.31
N ASN A 167 6.27 4.89 -7.81
CA ASN A 167 5.39 4.72 -8.97
C ASN A 167 5.39 3.29 -9.53
N ILE A 168 4.70 2.39 -8.82
CA ILE A 168 4.19 1.21 -9.48
C ILE A 168 3.14 1.79 -10.43
N ALA A 169 3.54 1.99 -11.68
CA ALA A 169 2.58 1.98 -12.77
C ALA A 169 1.72 0.75 -12.49
N ARG A 170 0.46 0.98 -12.07
CA ARG A 170 -0.56 -0.05 -11.89
C ARG A 170 -0.89 -0.60 -13.27
N ASP A 171 0.09 -1.25 -13.87
CA ASP A 171 -0.05 -1.95 -15.13
C ASP A 171 -0.68 -3.29 -14.78
N GLY A 172 -2.02 -3.32 -14.80
CA GLY A 172 -2.74 -4.58 -14.96
C GLY A 172 -3.48 -5.16 -13.76
N TYR A 173 -3.81 -4.40 -12.72
CA TYR A 173 -4.98 -4.78 -11.91
C TYR A 173 -6.23 -4.21 -12.57
N ASP A 174 -6.85 -5.09 -13.36
CA ASP A 174 -8.18 -4.98 -13.92
C ASP A 174 -9.18 -4.52 -12.83
N TRP A 175 -9.54 -3.24 -12.89
CA TRP A 175 -10.45 -2.59 -11.96
C TRP A 175 -11.91 -2.65 -12.47
N GLU A 176 -12.20 -3.45 -13.50
CA GLU A 176 -13.57 -3.56 -14.06
C GLU A 176 -14.57 -4.23 -13.08
N ASP A 177 -14.11 -4.85 -12.00
CA ASP A 177 -14.99 -5.52 -11.03
C ASP A 177 -15.27 -4.74 -9.73
N SER A 178 -14.58 -3.62 -9.47
CA SER A 178 -14.73 -2.85 -8.22
C SER A 178 -15.58 -1.59 -8.36
N VAL A 179 -16.39 -1.48 -9.41
CA VAL A 179 -17.46 -0.48 -9.42
C VAL A 179 -18.55 -1.00 -8.48
N PRO A 180 -18.90 -0.30 -7.38
CA PRO A 180 -19.95 -0.75 -6.47
C PRO A 180 -21.21 -1.06 -7.29
N LEU A 181 -21.90 -2.15 -6.97
CA LEU A 181 -23.03 -2.67 -7.75
C LEU A 181 -24.07 -1.57 -8.10
N PHE A 182 -24.22 -0.57 -7.23
CA PHE A 182 -25.02 0.64 -7.42
C PHE A 182 -24.61 1.53 -8.62
N ALA A 183 -23.32 1.64 -8.93
CA ALA A 183 -22.81 2.40 -10.07
C ALA A 183 -23.02 1.67 -11.41
N LYS A 184 -22.95 0.32 -11.42
CA LYS A 184 -23.35 -0.48 -12.60
C LYS A 184 -24.86 -0.37 -12.84
N ILE A 185 -25.67 -0.36 -11.77
CA ILE A 185 -27.13 -0.13 -11.86
C ILE A 185 -27.45 1.30 -12.31
N SER A 186 -26.70 2.31 -11.85
CA SER A 186 -27.02 3.71 -12.17
C SER A 186 -26.91 4.00 -13.67
N VAL A 187 -25.91 3.44 -14.36
CA VAL A 187 -25.74 3.60 -15.81
C VAL A 187 -26.88 2.94 -16.59
N GLY A 188 -27.33 1.76 -16.15
CA GLY A 188 -28.49 1.08 -16.74
C GLY A 188 -29.78 1.88 -16.59
N VAL A 189 -30.02 2.46 -15.41
CA VAL A 189 -31.24 3.24 -15.13
C VAL A 189 -31.26 4.55 -15.92
N THR A 190 -30.15 5.28 -16.04
CA THR A 190 -30.11 6.51 -16.87
C THR A 190 -30.41 6.22 -18.33
N LEU A 191 -29.91 5.12 -18.88
CA LEU A 191 -30.12 4.74 -20.27
C LEU A 191 -31.60 4.41 -20.54
N VAL A 192 -32.26 3.69 -19.63
CA VAL A 192 -33.70 3.39 -19.72
C VAL A 192 -34.54 4.67 -19.60
N VAL A 193 -34.23 5.56 -18.66
CA VAL A 193 -34.94 6.83 -18.50
C VAL A 193 -34.78 7.71 -19.75
N ALA A 194 -33.58 7.78 -20.34
CA ALA A 194 -33.34 8.51 -21.57
C ALA A 194 -34.14 7.94 -22.75
N LEU A 195 -34.25 6.62 -22.87
CA LEU A 195 -35.07 5.96 -23.88
C LEU A 195 -36.57 6.25 -23.70
N VAL A 196 -37.07 6.21 -22.46
CA VAL A 196 -38.48 6.55 -22.18
C VAL A 196 -38.76 8.02 -22.51
N LEU A 197 -37.86 8.93 -22.14
CA LEU A 197 -38.01 10.37 -22.43
C LEU A 197 -37.96 10.67 -23.93
N THR A 198 -37.11 9.99 -24.69
CA THR A 198 -37.05 10.16 -26.16
C THR A 198 -38.32 9.63 -26.84
N VAL A 199 -38.86 8.48 -26.41
CA VAL A 199 -40.15 7.97 -26.92
C VAL A 199 -41.30 8.92 -26.56
N LEU A 200 -41.34 9.44 -25.33
CA LEU A 200 -42.32 10.45 -24.92
C LEU A 200 -42.20 11.72 -25.75
N TRP A 201 -40.98 12.21 -26.00
CA TRP A 201 -40.75 13.38 -26.83
C TRP A 201 -41.22 13.17 -28.28
N CYS A 202 -40.93 12.01 -28.87
CA CYS A 202 -41.37 11.66 -30.22
C CYS A 202 -42.90 11.52 -30.33
N THR A 203 -43.56 10.98 -29.31
CA THR A 203 -45.02 10.82 -29.30
C THR A 203 -45.76 12.15 -29.06
N TYR A 204 -45.24 13.03 -28.19
CA TYR A 204 -45.81 14.37 -28.01
C TYR A 204 -45.52 15.31 -29.19
N GLY A 205 -44.30 15.26 -29.77
CA GLY A 205 -43.90 16.13 -30.88
C GLY A 205 -44.67 15.87 -32.18
N THR A 206 -45.08 14.62 -32.44
CA THR A 206 -45.91 14.28 -33.60
C THR A 206 -47.35 14.80 -33.47
N ARG A 207 -47.84 15.02 -32.24
CA ARG A 207 -49.17 15.61 -31.99
C ARG A 207 -49.23 17.11 -32.28
N TRP A 208 -48.12 17.83 -32.19
CA TRP A 208 -48.07 19.28 -32.44
C TRP A 208 -47.97 19.67 -33.92
N LYS A 209 -47.51 18.76 -34.79
CA LYS A 209 -47.40 19.05 -36.24
C LYS A 209 -48.74 19.11 -36.99
N LYS A 210 -49.88 18.82 -36.34
CA LYS A 210 -51.21 18.94 -36.98
C LYS A 210 -51.86 20.33 -36.85
N PHE A 211 -51.23 21.30 -36.19
CA PHE A 211 -51.81 22.65 -36.02
C PHE A 211 -51.13 23.79 -36.80
N SER A 212 -50.06 23.52 -37.57
CA SER A 212 -49.35 24.56 -38.33
C SER A 212 -49.82 24.67 -39.79
N GLY A 213 -51.14 24.72 -39.99
CA GLY A 213 -51.75 25.02 -41.27
C GLY A 213 -52.62 26.26 -41.17
N LEU A 214 -52.04 27.46 -41.29
CA LEU A 214 -52.76 28.66 -41.73
C LEU A 214 -51.76 29.73 -42.22
N SER A 215 -51.84 30.01 -43.53
CA SER A 215 -51.82 31.31 -44.24
C SER A 215 -50.93 32.46 -43.72
N THR A 216 -50.26 33.28 -44.53
CA THR A 216 -50.35 33.59 -45.97
C THR A 216 -49.18 34.50 -46.32
N ALA A 217 -48.85 34.53 -47.61
CA ALA A 217 -47.91 35.43 -48.27
C ALA A 217 -48.09 36.93 -47.93
N ILE A 218 -47.00 37.70 -48.06
CA ILE A 218 -46.92 38.95 -48.86
C ILE A 218 -45.43 39.21 -49.23
N PRO A 219 -45.13 39.60 -50.49
CA PRO A 219 -43.78 39.75 -51.06
C PRO A 219 -43.19 41.18 -50.88
N PRO A 220 -41.97 41.47 -51.39
CA PRO A 220 -40.98 42.33 -50.73
C PRO A 220 -41.00 43.79 -51.19
N THR A 221 -40.32 44.65 -50.42
CA THR A 221 -39.85 45.96 -50.91
C THR A 221 -38.39 46.24 -50.53
N PRO A 222 -37.61 46.85 -51.45
CA PRO A 222 -36.17 47.08 -51.28
C PRO A 222 -35.86 48.52 -50.83
N SER A 223 -34.55 48.80 -50.71
CA SER A 223 -33.89 50.09 -50.48
C SER A 223 -33.57 50.37 -49.00
N LYS A 224 -32.47 51.02 -48.64
CA LYS A 224 -31.58 51.92 -49.39
C LYS A 224 -30.23 51.98 -48.67
N LYS A 225 -29.16 52.11 -49.46
CA LYS A 225 -27.81 52.50 -49.03
C LYS A 225 -27.82 53.75 -48.15
N THR A 226 -26.91 53.84 -47.18
CA THR A 226 -26.19 55.09 -46.87
C THR A 226 -24.80 54.74 -46.35
N ARG A 227 -23.79 55.05 -47.18
CA ARG A 227 -22.41 55.33 -46.75
C ARG A 227 -22.43 56.67 -46.02
N VAL A 228 -21.54 56.89 -45.06
CA VAL A 228 -20.47 57.92 -45.10
C VAL A 228 -19.64 57.84 -43.81
N PRO A 229 -18.34 58.20 -43.85
CA PRO A 229 -17.35 57.87 -42.83
C PRO A 229 -16.85 59.10 -42.03
N LYS A 230 -15.85 58.83 -41.18
CA LYS A 230 -14.84 59.74 -40.59
C LYS A 230 -15.30 60.69 -39.47
N ARG A 231 -14.65 60.53 -38.31
CA ARG A 231 -13.50 61.36 -37.96
C ARG A 231 -12.51 60.55 -37.14
#